data_AF-A0A251T308-F1
#
_entry.id   AF-A0A251T308-F1
#
_cell.length_a   1.000
_cell.length_b   1.000
_cell.length_c   1.000
_cell.angle_alpha   90.00
_cell.angle_beta   90.00
_cell.angle_gamma   90.00
#
_symmetry.space_group_name_H-M   'P 1'
#
loop_
_entity.id
_entity.type
_entity.pdbx_description
1 polymer ?
#
loop_
_entity_poly.entity_id
_entity_poly.type
_entity_poly.pdbx_seq_one_letter_code
_entity_poly.pdbx_strand_id
1 'polypeptide(L)'
;MIWQSFDYPGDTFLPGMKFGKDLVTGLERFMTSWKSPDDPSLGVYSNIVNINGYPQTLGRQSQVLQARLGPWNGLGFSGFPIEKENNIYSIEFVMNDIEIYYTHVLKSSVVQRVVLTWDGKTLFLQ
;
A
#
# COMPACT_ATOMS: atom_id res chain seq x y z
N MET A 1 -10.46 -18.40 9.34
CA MET A 1 -10.82 -17.00 9.67
C MET A 1 -12.01 -16.62 8.79
N ILE A 2 -13.05 -15.96 9.32
CA ILE A 2 -14.21 -15.56 8.51
C ILE A 2 -14.07 -14.10 8.02
N TRP A 3 -13.38 -13.26 8.78
CA TRP A 3 -13.15 -11.84 8.48
C TRP A 3 -11.93 -11.31 9.25
N GLN A 4 -11.26 -10.29 8.70
CA GLN A 4 -10.25 -9.49 9.39
C GLN A 4 -10.23 -8.05 8.85
N SER A 5 -9.89 -7.07 9.71
CA SER A 5 -9.80 -5.67 9.30
C SER A 5 -8.68 -5.39 8.29
N PHE A 6 -7.60 -6.18 8.34
CA PHE A 6 -6.45 -6.02 7.44
C PHE A 6 -6.78 -6.31 5.97
N ASP A 7 -7.90 -6.99 5.71
CA ASP A 7 -8.44 -7.22 4.38
C ASP A 7 -9.18 -6.00 3.81
N TYR A 8 -9.52 -5.01 4.65
CA TYR A 8 -10.28 -3.82 4.28
C TYR A 8 -9.63 -2.54 4.85
N PRO A 9 -8.48 -2.12 4.30
CA PRO A 9 -7.77 -0.93 4.77
C PRO A 9 -8.59 0.35 4.54
N GLY A 10 -8.39 1.34 5.40
CA GLY A 10 -8.82 2.72 5.18
C GLY A 10 -7.74 3.54 4.47
N ASP A 11 -7.38 4.68 5.07
CA ASP A 11 -6.31 5.56 4.60
C ASP A 11 -4.91 5.13 5.08
N THR A 12 -4.85 4.15 5.98
CA THR A 12 -3.64 3.76 6.69
C THR A 12 -3.22 2.34 6.35
N PHE A 13 -1.92 2.15 6.09
CA PHE A 13 -1.26 0.87 5.94
C PHE A 13 -0.27 0.65 7.09
N LEU A 14 -0.51 -0.41 7.87
CA LEU A 14 0.26 -0.76 9.05
C LEU A 14 1.25 -1.91 8.77
N PRO A 15 2.28 -2.07 9.62
CA PRO A 15 3.18 -3.20 9.52
C PRO A 15 2.44 -4.54 9.57
N GLY A 16 2.83 -5.49 8.72
CA GLY A 16 2.22 -6.83 8.61
C GLY A 16 0.91 -6.88 7.81
N MET A 17 0.33 -5.74 7.43
CA MET A 17 -0.77 -5.71 6.47
C MET A 17 -0.29 -6.11 5.07
N LYS A 18 -1.18 -6.70 4.28
CA LYS A 18 -0.93 -7.00 2.86
C LYS A 18 -1.54 -5.90 2.00
N PHE A 19 -0.75 -5.29 1.13
CA PHE A 19 -1.23 -4.33 0.15
C PHE A 19 -1.05 -4.91 -1.25
N GLY A 20 -2.16 -5.18 -1.93
CA GLY A 20 -2.16 -6.00 -3.14
C GLY A 20 -3.45 -6.79 -3.32
N LYS A 21 -3.37 -7.94 -3.99
CA LYS A 21 -4.52 -8.73 -4.37
C LYS A 21 -4.36 -10.20 -3.98
N ASP A 22 -5.41 -10.75 -3.41
CA ASP A 22 -5.62 -12.19 -3.29
C ASP A 22 -6.23 -12.70 -4.60
N LEU A 23 -5.53 -13.59 -5.30
CA LEU A 23 -5.92 -14.06 -6.63
C LEU A 23 -7.00 -15.15 -6.56
N VAL A 24 -7.11 -15.85 -5.44
CA VAL A 24 -8.09 -16.94 -5.24
C VAL A 24 -9.48 -16.36 -4.98
N THR A 25 -9.56 -15.37 -4.09
CA THR A 25 -10.82 -14.71 -3.70
C THR A 25 -11.14 -13.49 -4.56
N GLY A 26 -10.13 -12.93 -5.23
CA GLY A 26 -10.24 -11.68 -5.98
C GLY A 26 -10.19 -10.41 -5.11
N LEU A 27 -10.00 -10.56 -3.79
CA LEU A 27 -9.97 -9.44 -2.85
C LEU A 27 -8.77 -8.52 -3.13
N GLU A 28 -9.07 -7.23 -3.35
CA GLU A 28 -8.07 -6.18 -3.49
C GLU A 28 -7.95 -5.39 -2.19
N ARG A 29 -6.74 -5.37 -1.63
CA ARG A 29 -6.34 -4.58 -0.46
C ARG A 29 -5.62 -3.35 -0.93
N PHE A 30 -6.27 -2.21 -0.80
CA PHE A 30 -5.80 -0.91 -1.27
C PHE A 30 -6.13 0.18 -0.23
N MET A 31 -5.48 1.33 -0.34
CA MET A 31 -5.73 2.47 0.56
C MET A 31 -6.65 3.47 -0.12
N THR A 32 -7.56 4.05 0.64
CA THR A 32 -8.42 5.16 0.21
C THR A 32 -8.31 6.30 1.20
N SER A 33 -8.08 7.52 0.72
CA SER A 33 -7.94 8.68 1.59
C SER A 33 -9.24 8.96 2.35
N TRP A 34 -9.13 9.66 3.47
CA TRP A 34 -10.27 10.40 4.01
C TRP A 34 -10.70 11.50 3.05
N LYS A 35 -11.93 11.98 3.21
CA LYS A 35 -12.49 13.06 2.41
C LYS A 35 -11.92 14.43 2.83
N SER A 36 -11.68 14.62 4.12
CA SER A 36 -11.03 15.80 4.69
C SER A 36 -10.34 15.44 6.02
N PRO A 37 -9.56 16.34 6.64
CA PRO A 37 -8.96 16.07 7.96
C PRO A 37 -9.94 15.62 9.04
N ASP A 38 -11.19 16.09 8.97
CA ASP A 38 -12.21 15.87 9.99
C ASP A 38 -13.36 14.96 9.53
N ASP A 39 -13.33 14.49 8.28
CA ASP A 39 -14.35 13.61 7.67
C ASP A 39 -13.71 12.30 7.19
N PRO A 40 -13.81 11.20 7.97
CA PRO A 40 -13.23 9.91 7.64
C PRO A 40 -14.01 9.13 6.57
N SER A 41 -15.06 9.71 5.99
CA SER A 41 -15.72 9.10 4.83
C SER A 41 -14.78 9.01 3.63
N LEU A 42 -15.18 8.21 2.64
CA LEU A 42 -14.37 7.93 1.45
C LEU A 42 -14.01 9.23 0.71
N GLY A 43 -12.72 9.53 0.66
CA GLY A 43 -12.15 10.56 -0.19
C GLY A 43 -11.99 10.10 -1.63
N VAL A 44 -11.37 10.97 -2.42
CA VAL A 44 -11.19 10.74 -3.86
C VAL A 44 -9.84 10.11 -4.20
N TYR A 45 -8.89 10.05 -3.27
CA TYR A 45 -7.57 9.51 -3.57
C TYR A 45 -7.48 8.05 -3.17
N SER A 46 -6.81 7.25 -4.00
CA SER A 46 -6.54 5.85 -3.70
C SER A 46 -5.16 5.44 -4.18
N ASN A 47 -4.50 4.57 -3.42
CA ASN A 47 -3.31 3.86 -3.88
C ASN A 47 -3.67 2.40 -4.08
N ILE A 48 -3.29 1.82 -5.22
CA ILE A 48 -3.57 0.43 -5.57
C ILE A 48 -2.31 -0.29 -6.06
N VAL A 49 -2.31 -1.63 -6.00
CA VAL A 49 -1.39 -2.46 -6.78
C VAL A 49 -2.10 -2.88 -8.07
N ASN A 50 -1.65 -2.34 -9.20
CA ASN A 50 -2.11 -2.80 -10.49
C ASN A 50 -1.29 -4.02 -10.92
N ILE A 51 -1.99 -5.13 -11.19
CA ILE A 51 -1.40 -6.41 -11.60
C ILE A 51 -1.56 -6.70 -13.10
N ASN A 52 -1.98 -5.72 -13.90
CA ASN A 52 -2.08 -5.90 -15.35
C ASN A 52 -0.68 -5.80 -15.95
N GLY A 53 -0.10 -6.96 -16.27
CA GLY A 53 1.33 -7.07 -16.59
C GLY A 53 2.15 -7.26 -15.32
N TYR A 54 3.33 -6.66 -15.25
CA TYR A 54 4.15 -6.75 -14.04
C TYR A 54 3.59 -5.81 -12.94
N PRO A 55 3.41 -6.28 -11.70
CA PRO A 55 2.79 -5.51 -10.63
C PRO A 55 3.49 -4.19 -10.36
N GLN A 56 2.67 -3.15 -10.21
CA GLN A 56 3.13 -1.78 -9.96
C GLN A 56 2.14 -1.03 -9.09
N THR A 57 2.67 -0.13 -8.26
CA THR A 57 1.84 0.71 -7.40
C THR A 57 1.43 2.00 -8.12
N LEU A 58 0.14 2.30 -8.10
CA LEU A 58 -0.46 3.46 -8.75
C LEU A 58 -1.22 4.32 -7.74
N GLY A 59 -1.02 5.63 -7.80
CA GLY A 59 -1.82 6.63 -7.10
C GLY A 59 -2.85 7.24 -8.03
N ARG A 60 -4.10 7.29 -7.60
CA ARG A 60 -5.24 7.78 -8.39
C ARG A 60 -6.01 8.86 -7.65
N GLN A 61 -6.65 9.73 -8.41
CA GLN A 61 -7.74 10.59 -7.97
C GLN A 61 -8.99 10.16 -8.72
N SER A 62 -9.91 9.49 -8.02
CA SER A 62 -11.03 8.77 -8.57
C SER A 62 -10.54 7.76 -9.62
N GLN A 63 -10.90 7.93 -10.90
CA GLN A 63 -10.45 7.07 -11.98
C GLN A 63 -9.22 7.60 -12.74
N VAL A 64 -8.73 8.80 -12.37
CA VAL A 64 -7.61 9.45 -13.05
C VAL A 64 -6.31 9.03 -12.39
N LEU A 65 -5.37 8.53 -13.19
CA LEU A 65 -4.02 8.21 -12.73
C LEU A 65 -3.25 9.51 -12.43
N GLN A 66 -2.75 9.64 -11.21
CA GLN A 66 -1.98 10.82 -10.77
C GLN A 66 -0.50 10.49 -10.64
N ALA A 67 -0.18 9.29 -10.13
CA ALA A 67 1.19 8.89 -9.85
C ALA A 67 1.43 7.42 -10.20
N ARG A 68 2.66 7.11 -10.58
CA ARG A 68 3.15 5.75 -10.79
C ARG A 68 4.43 5.56 -9.99
N LEU A 69 4.36 4.76 -8.93
CA LEU A 69 5.55 4.30 -8.22
C LEU A 69 6.29 3.23 -9.03
N GLY A 70 5.63 2.62 -10.01
CA GLY A 70 6.26 1.72 -10.98
C GLY A 70 6.42 0.30 -10.45
N PRO A 71 7.08 -0.58 -11.24
CA PRO A 71 7.21 -1.98 -10.94
C PRO A 71 8.15 -2.24 -9.75
N TRP A 72 7.94 -3.38 -9.09
CA TRP A 72 8.90 -3.93 -8.14
C TRP A 72 10.19 -4.35 -8.86
N ASN A 73 11.36 -4.01 -8.32
CA ASN A 73 12.65 -4.32 -8.96
C ASN A 73 13.52 -5.32 -8.17
N GLY A 74 12.96 -5.97 -7.14
CA GLY A 74 13.69 -6.86 -6.24
C GLY A 74 14.17 -6.19 -4.95
N LEU A 75 14.31 -4.87 -4.93
CA LEU A 75 14.70 -4.08 -3.75
C LEU A 75 13.60 -3.14 -3.27
N GLY A 76 12.87 -2.53 -4.22
CA GLY A 76 11.85 -1.54 -3.98
C GLY A 76 10.97 -1.34 -5.21
N PHE A 77 10.05 -0.39 -5.15
CA PHE A 77 9.35 0.10 -6.35
C PHE A 77 10.25 1.10 -7.07
N SER A 78 10.29 1.07 -8.41
CA SER A 78 11.26 1.86 -9.19
C SER A 78 11.18 3.38 -8.98
N GLY A 79 9.99 3.90 -8.68
CA GLY A 79 9.71 5.30 -8.35
C GLY A 79 9.90 5.64 -6.88
N PHE A 80 10.34 4.67 -6.07
CA PHE A 80 10.73 4.83 -4.68
C PHE A 80 12.06 4.11 -4.43
N PRO A 81 13.18 4.67 -4.93
CA PRO A 81 14.49 4.06 -4.77
C PRO A 81 14.89 4.02 -3.29
N ILE A 82 15.16 2.82 -2.79
CA ILE A 82 15.65 2.59 -1.43
C ILE A 82 17.18 2.55 -1.52
N GLU A 83 17.83 3.63 -1.06
CA GLU A 83 19.29 3.78 -1.21
C GLU A 83 20.10 2.99 -0.15
N LYS A 84 19.50 2.63 0.99
CA LYS A 84 20.16 1.94 2.11
C LYS A 84 19.21 1.01 2.86
N GLU A 85 19.77 0.00 3.51
CA GLU A 85 19.03 -0.86 4.43
C GLU A 85 18.37 -0.02 5.54
N ASN A 86 17.09 -0.29 5.79
CA ASN A 86 16.32 0.39 6.83
C ASN A 86 16.36 -0.43 8.13
N ASN A 87 16.77 0.22 9.23
CA ASN A 87 16.87 -0.39 10.56
C ASN A 87 15.52 -0.44 11.30
N ILE A 88 14.51 0.30 10.82
CA ILE A 88 13.17 0.37 11.41
C ILE A 88 12.27 -0.71 10.85
N TYR A 89 12.33 -0.97 9.54
CA TYR A 89 11.47 -1.95 8.86
C TYR A 89 12.17 -2.66 7.69
N SER A 90 11.68 -3.85 7.33
CA SER A 90 11.92 -4.49 6.03
C SER A 90 10.68 -4.39 5.14
N ILE A 91 10.89 -4.48 3.83
CA ILE A 91 9.82 -4.64 2.85
C ILE A 91 9.93 -6.05 2.27
N GLU A 92 8.78 -6.68 2.09
CA GLU A 92 8.66 -7.94 1.38
C GLU A 92 7.65 -7.79 0.25
N PHE A 93 7.95 -8.44 -0.87
CA PHE A 93 7.07 -8.52 -2.02
C PHE A 93 6.85 -9.98 -2.38
N VAL A 94 5.59 -10.39 -2.41
CA VAL A 94 5.17 -11.75 -2.73
C VAL A 94 4.41 -11.71 -4.04
N MET A 95 4.75 -12.64 -4.93
CA MET A 95 4.06 -12.88 -6.19
C MET A 95 4.07 -14.38 -6.45
N ASN A 96 2.90 -15.00 -6.36
CA ASN A 96 2.70 -16.40 -6.70
C ASN A 96 1.28 -16.58 -7.28
N ASP A 97 0.85 -17.83 -7.42
CA ASP A 97 -0.45 -18.23 -7.95
C ASP A 97 -1.63 -17.96 -6.99
N ILE A 98 -1.35 -17.67 -5.71
CA ILE A 98 -2.35 -17.43 -4.67
C ILE A 98 -2.55 -15.93 -4.45
N GLU A 99 -1.46 -15.15 -4.35
CA GLU A 99 -1.52 -13.73 -3.99
C GLU A 99 -0.35 -12.92 -4.53
N ILE A 100 -0.61 -11.63 -4.75
CA ILE A 100 0.38 -10.63 -5.14
C ILE A 100 0.24 -9.45 -4.19
N TYR A 101 1.24 -9.20 -3.35
CA TYR A 101 1.20 -8.07 -2.42
C TYR A 101 2.60 -7.63 -2.01
N TYR A 102 2.69 -6.41 -1.48
CA TYR A 102 3.81 -6.03 -0.64
C TYR A 102 3.36 -5.84 0.80
N THR A 103 4.28 -6.07 1.71
CA THR A 103 4.13 -5.80 3.14
C THR A 103 5.38 -5.13 3.68
N HIS A 104 5.25 -4.45 4.81
CA HIS A 104 6.40 -3.99 5.57
C HIS A 104 6.32 -4.56 6.99
N VAL A 105 7.47 -4.93 7.55
CA VAL A 105 7.55 -5.55 8.87
C VAL A 105 8.54 -4.74 9.71
N LEU A 106 8.16 -4.42 10.95
CA LEU A 106 9.03 -3.70 11.87
C LEU A 106 10.19 -4.58 12.36
N LYS A 107 11.40 -4.03 12.31
CA LYS A 107 12.62 -4.58 12.91
C LYS A 107 12.91 -3.99 14.30
N SER A 108 12.24 -2.89 14.65
CA SER A 108 12.43 -2.15 15.91
C SER A 108 11.10 -1.91 16.62
N SER A 109 11.13 -1.34 17.82
CA SER A 109 9.94 -0.98 18.60
C SER A 109 9.30 0.35 18.20
N VAL A 110 9.81 1.02 17.15
CA VAL A 110 9.24 2.28 16.64
C VAL A 110 7.85 2.02 16.07
N VAL A 111 6.88 2.87 16.42
CA VAL A 111 5.55 2.82 15.83
C VAL A 111 5.63 3.46 14.44
N GLN A 112 5.32 2.69 13.39
CA GLN A 112 5.32 3.21 12.04
C GLN A 112 3.97 2.97 11.37
N ARG A 113 3.56 3.93 10.53
CA ARG A 113 2.44 3.74 9.60
C ARG A 113 2.65 4.52 8.31
N VAL A 114 2.06 4.02 7.23
CA VAL A 114 1.93 4.75 5.97
C VAL A 114 0.51 5.28 5.86
N VAL A 115 0.34 6.56 5.57
CA VAL A 115 -0.98 7.22 5.50
C VAL A 115 -1.15 7.90 4.14
N LEU A 116 -2.30 7.66 3.50
CA LEU A 116 -2.77 8.39 2.33
C LEU A 116 -3.66 9.54 2.78
N THR A 117 -3.14 10.75 2.75
CA THR A 117 -3.85 11.95 3.22
C THR A 117 -4.95 12.37 2.25
N TRP A 118 -5.90 13.15 2.77
CA TRP A 118 -7.05 13.69 2.02
C TRP A 118 -6.66 14.55 0.81
N ASP A 119 -5.43 15.08 0.77
CA ASP A 119 -4.87 15.85 -0.36
C ASP A 119 -4.03 14.98 -1.33
N GLY A 120 -4.09 13.66 -1.19
CA GLY A 120 -3.50 12.70 -2.12
C GLY A 120 -2.02 12.41 -1.91
N LYS A 121 -1.44 12.83 -0.78
CA LYS A 121 -0.03 12.51 -0.45
C LYS A 121 0.06 11.22 0.33
N THR A 122 1.12 10.45 0.07
CA THR A 122 1.44 9.26 0.86
C THR A 122 2.60 9.58 1.79
N LEU A 123 2.36 9.52 3.10
CA LEU A 123 3.32 9.89 4.13
C LEU A 123 3.75 8.65 4.93
N PHE A 124 5.04 8.56 5.22
CA PHE A 124 5.61 7.59 6.17
C PHE A 124 5.75 8.29 7.51
N LEU A 125 4.96 7.88 8.50
CA LEU A 125 4.95 8.45 9.85
C LEU A 125 5.62 7.47 10.82
N GLN A 126 6.47 8.00 11.69
CA GLN A 126 7.22 7.30 12.76
C GLN A 126 6.92 7.94 14.12
#